data_AF-A0A9E1MUI1-F1
#
_entry.id   AF-A0A9E1MUI1-F1
#
_cell.length_a   1.000
_cell.length_b   1.000
_cell.length_c   1.000
_cell.angle_alpha   90.00
_cell.angle_beta   90.00
_cell.angle_gamma   90.00
#
_symmetry.space_group_name_H-M   'P 1'
#
loop_
_entity.id
_entity.type
_entity.pdbx_description
1 polymer ?
#
loop_
_entity_poly.entity_id
_entity_poly.type
_entity_poly.pdbx_seq_one_letter_code
_entity_poly.pdbx_strand_id
1 'polypeptide(L)' 'MKKLAILFGFLLSFNVFANATDGVKPLEANATEAQKQVIRDAAQDSCDGKEDDEKEECVMDYFANHNLEEEPSCD' A
#
# COMPACT_ATOMS: atom_id res chain seq x y z
N MET A 1 36.39 -13.95 28.95
CA MET A 1 36.16 -14.66 27.67
C MET A 1 34.89 -14.11 27.03
N LYS A 2 34.94 -13.80 25.72
CA LYS A 2 33.81 -13.70 24.74
C LYS A 2 32.66 -12.77 25.16
N LYS A 3 32.64 -11.46 24.83
CA LYS A 3 32.32 -10.86 23.51
C LYS A 3 31.35 -11.68 22.65
N LEU A 4 30.26 -11.01 22.26
CA LEU A 4 29.29 -11.30 21.19
C LEU A 4 28.02 -12.06 21.58
N ALA A 5 26.91 -11.32 21.69
CA ALA A 5 25.61 -11.70 21.15
C ALA A 5 24.79 -10.40 20.95
N ILE A 6 24.97 -9.74 19.80
CA ILE A 6 24.01 -9.82 18.69
C ILE A 6 22.91 -8.77 18.89
N LEU A 7 23.21 -7.56 18.39
CA LEU A 7 22.23 -6.55 17.98
C LEU A 7 21.44 -7.14 16.79
N PHE A 8 20.44 -7.96 17.04
CA PHE A 8 19.43 -8.35 16.05
C PHE A 8 18.08 -7.85 16.56
N GLY A 9 17.68 -6.67 16.09
CA GLY A 9 16.37 -6.14 16.44
C GLY A 9 15.97 -4.90 15.65
N PHE A 10 16.64 -4.61 14.53
CA PHE A 10 16.34 -3.44 13.72
C PHE A 10 16.27 -3.77 12.22
N LEU A 11 15.59 -4.87 11.88
CA LEU A 11 15.36 -5.27 10.48
C LEU A 11 13.91 -5.71 10.22
N LEU A 12 12.96 -5.22 11.00
CA LEU A 12 11.55 -5.32 10.66
C LEU A 12 11.02 -3.90 10.51
N SER A 13 10.67 -3.51 9.29
CA SER A 13 9.64 -2.50 8.92
C SER A 13 9.95 -1.73 7.61
N PHE A 14 10.59 -2.35 6.62
CA PHE A 14 10.56 -1.82 5.22
C PHE A 14 9.97 -2.84 4.25
N ASN A 15 9.01 -3.64 4.70
CA ASN A 15 8.15 -4.41 3.79
C ASN A 15 7.02 -3.51 3.24
N VAL A 16 7.29 -2.23 2.95
CA VAL A 16 6.34 -1.31 2.30
C VAL A 16 6.44 -1.47 0.78
N PHE A 17 6.39 -2.71 0.31
CA PHE A 17 6.33 -3.05 -1.12
C PHE A 17 5.48 -4.32 -1.27
N ALA A 18 4.32 -4.37 -0.62
CA ALA A 18 3.41 -5.51 -0.74
C ALA A 18 2.64 -5.54 -2.09
N ASN A 19 2.69 -4.44 -2.87
CA ASN A 19 1.93 -4.34 -4.12
C ASN A 19 2.78 -3.97 -5.35
N ALA A 20 3.94 -4.62 -5.51
CA ALA A 20 4.77 -4.46 -6.72
C ALA A 20 4.33 -5.39 -7.89
N THR A 21 3.24 -6.14 -7.71
CA THR A 21 2.80 -7.19 -8.64
C THR A 21 1.91 -6.71 -9.77
N ASP A 22 1.21 -5.60 -9.61
CA ASP A 22 0.30 -5.04 -10.62
C ASP A 22 0.98 -4.04 -11.57
N GLY A 23 2.21 -3.61 -11.26
CA GLY A 23 2.99 -2.66 -12.05
C GLY A 23 2.55 -1.21 -11.87
N VAL A 24 1.64 -0.92 -10.94
CA VAL A 24 1.20 0.44 -10.60
C VAL A 24 2.29 1.10 -9.76
N LYS A 25 2.60 2.36 -10.07
CA LYS A 25 3.65 3.10 -9.37
C LYS A 25 3.02 4.03 -8.34
N PRO A 26 3.66 4.20 -7.16
CA PRO A 26 3.24 5.22 -6.20
C PRO A 26 3.21 6.61 -6.82
N LEU A 27 2.34 7.46 -6.30
CA LEU A 27 2.23 8.85 -6.71
C LEU A 27 3.43 9.67 -6.25
N GLU A 28 3.79 10.62 -7.10
CA GLU A 28 4.74 11.69 -6.80
C GLU A 28 4.01 12.90 -6.22
N ALA A 29 4.74 13.82 -5.57
CA ALA A 29 4.18 14.96 -4.83
C ALA A 29 3.24 15.91 -5.61
N ASN A 30 3.21 15.83 -6.95
CA ASN A 30 2.34 16.62 -7.82
C ASN A 30 1.56 15.73 -8.81
N ALA A 31 1.08 14.57 -8.33
CA ALA A 31 0.27 13.67 -9.14
C ALA A 31 -1.00 14.35 -9.68
N THR A 32 -1.22 14.18 -10.97
CA THR A 32 -2.45 14.60 -11.66
C THR A 32 -3.64 13.75 -11.22
N GLU A 33 -4.85 14.29 -11.35
CA GLU A 33 -6.08 13.52 -11.08
C GLU A 33 -6.18 12.25 -11.92
N ALA A 34 -5.66 12.26 -13.15
CA ALA A 34 -5.58 11.06 -13.99
C ALA A 34 -4.68 9.97 -13.38
N GLN A 35 -3.56 10.36 -12.75
CA GLN A 35 -2.68 9.42 -12.06
C GLN A 35 -3.32 8.88 -10.78
N LYS A 36 -4.02 9.72 -10.02
CA LYS A 36 -4.79 9.26 -8.86
C LYS A 36 -5.88 8.26 -9.27
N GLN A 37 -6.57 8.52 -10.38
CA GLN A 37 -7.61 7.63 -10.88
C GLN A 37 -7.07 6.24 -11.22
N VAL A 38 -5.88 6.14 -11.81
CA VAL A 38 -5.23 4.84 -12.08
C VAL A 38 -5.06 4.03 -10.79
N ILE A 39 -4.76 4.68 -9.66
CA ILE A 39 -4.58 4.01 -8.37
C ILE A 39 -5.93 3.61 -7.77
N ARG A 40 -6.97 4.44 -7.93
CA ARG A 40 -8.34 4.09 -7.52
C ARG A 40 -8.84 2.87 -8.28
N ASP A 41 -8.69 2.88 -9.60
CA ASP A 41 -9.11 1.77 -10.47
C ASP A 41 -8.35 0.48 -10.13
N ALA A 42 -7.03 0.59 -9.93
CA ALA A 42 -6.21 -0.56 -9.58
C ALA A 42 -6.48 -1.11 -8.16
N ALA A 43 -6.77 -0.24 -7.18
CA ALA A 43 -7.22 -0.66 -5.86
C ALA A 43 -8.55 -1.41 -5.96
N GLN A 44 -9.48 -0.90 -6.74
CA GLN A 44 -10.78 -1.55 -6.95
C GLN A 44 -10.59 -2.93 -7.56
N ASP A 45 -9.82 -3.06 -8.64
CA ASP A 45 -9.53 -4.35 -9.29
C ASP A 45 -8.78 -5.32 -8.37
N SER A 46 -7.81 -4.82 -7.58
CA SER A 46 -7.02 -5.64 -6.67
C SER A 46 -7.83 -6.13 -5.46
N CYS A 47 -8.88 -5.40 -5.06
CA CYS A 47 -9.65 -5.68 -3.86
C CYS A 47 -11.07 -6.21 -4.15
N ASP A 48 -11.50 -6.34 -5.41
CA ASP A 48 -12.89 -6.67 -5.77
C ASP A 48 -13.35 -8.07 -5.31
N GLY A 49 -12.42 -9.01 -5.12
CA GLY A 49 -12.72 -10.37 -4.68
C GLY A 49 -12.79 -10.59 -3.17
N LYS A 50 -12.67 -9.52 -2.37
CA LYS A 50 -12.70 -9.56 -0.91
C LYS A 50 -14.11 -9.30 -0.37
N GLU A 51 -14.39 -9.84 0.81
CA GLU A 51 -15.60 -9.49 1.58
C GLU A 51 -15.61 -7.99 1.90
N ASP A 52 -16.78 -7.40 2.12
CA ASP A 52 -16.94 -5.93 2.22
C ASP A 52 -16.03 -5.28 3.28
N ASP A 53 -15.86 -5.93 4.43
CA ASP A 53 -14.98 -5.48 5.52
C ASP A 53 -13.49 -5.61 5.17
N GLU A 54 -13.10 -6.71 4.53
CA GLU A 54 -11.74 -6.92 4.04
C GLU A 54 -11.41 -6.03 2.82
N LYS A 55 -12.43 -5.63 2.04
CA LYS A 55 -12.30 -4.78 0.86
C LYS A 55 -11.94 -3.37 1.27
N GLU A 56 -12.56 -2.84 2.32
CA GLU A 56 -12.24 -1.52 2.88
C GLU A 56 -10.77 -1.47 3.35
N GLU A 57 -10.34 -2.43 4.16
CA GLU A 57 -8.95 -2.53 4.64
C GLU A 57 -7.98 -2.68 3.46
N CYS A 58 -8.32 -3.48 2.45
CA CYS A 58 -7.50 -3.66 1.26
C CYS A 58 -7.32 -2.36 0.46
N VAL A 59 -8.39 -1.59 0.25
CA VAL A 59 -8.32 -0.32 -0.50
C VAL A 59 -7.50 0.72 0.27
N MET A 60 -7.68 0.79 1.60
CA MET A 60 -6.88 1.66 2.48
C MET A 60 -5.39 1.35 2.37
N ASP A 61 -5.03 0.08 2.50
CA ASP A 61 -3.65 -0.37 2.37
C ASP A 61 -3.11 -0.11 0.96
N TYR A 62 -3.92 -0.30 -0.07
CA TYR A 62 -3.52 -0.02 -1.44
C TYR A 62 -3.19 1.45 -1.64
N PHE A 63 -4.04 2.35 -1.17
CA PHE A 63 -3.85 3.80 -1.27
C PHE A 63 -2.61 4.27 -0.50
N ALA A 64 -2.43 3.78 0.73
CA ALA A 64 -1.26 4.09 1.55
C ALA A 64 0.05 3.64 0.89
N ASN A 65 0.08 2.43 0.30
CA ASN A 65 1.26 1.92 -0.40
C ASN A 65 1.59 2.70 -1.69
N HIS A 66 0.63 3.47 -2.20
CA HIS A 66 0.72 4.20 -3.44
C HIS A 66 0.75 5.73 -3.27
N ASN A 67 0.92 6.23 -2.05
CA ASN A 67 0.92 7.66 -1.71
C ASN A 67 -0.36 8.39 -2.15
N LEU A 68 -1.50 7.70 -2.18
CA LEU A 68 -2.80 8.34 -2.37
C LEU A 68 -3.39 8.65 -1.00
N GLU A 69 -3.34 9.92 -0.60
CA GLU A 69 -3.92 10.40 0.67
C GLU A 69 -5.42 10.71 0.50
N GLU A 70 -6.22 9.66 0.34
CA GLU A 70 -7.69 9.76 0.23
C GLU A 70 -8.36 8.75 1.17
N GLU A 71 -9.45 9.17 1.81
CA GLU A 71 -10.33 8.22 2.50
C GLU A 71 -11.14 7.46 1.43
N PRO A 72 -11.24 6.12 1.49
CA PRO A 72 -12.11 5.35 0.61
C PRO A 72 -13.55 5.81 0.83
N SER A 73 -14.25 6.11 -0.26
CA SER A 73 -15.66 6.45 -0.17
C SER A 73 -16.47 5.19 0.14
N CYS A 74 -16.93 5.06 1.38
CA CYS A 74 -17.94 4.07 1.77
C CYS A 74 -19.33 4.64 1.40
N ASP A 75 -19.74 4.46 0.14
CA ASP A 75 -21.09 4.76 -0.35
C ASP A 75 -21.83 3.45 -0.68
#